data_AF-A0A2E2AQY0-F1
#
_entry.id   AF-A0A2E2AQY0-F1
#
_cell.length_a   1.000
_cell.length_b   1.000
_cell.length_c   1.000
_cell.angle_alpha   90.00
_cell.angle_beta   90.00
_cell.angle_gamma   90.00
#
_symmetry.space_group_name_H-M   'P 1'
#
loop_
_entity.id
_entity.type
_entity.pdbx_description
1 polymer ?
#
loop_
_entity_poly.entity_id
_entity_poly.type
_entity_poly.pdbx_seq_one_letter_code
_entity_poly.pdbx_strand_id
1 'polypeptide(L)'
;MEEKVENQGDSPVVSAEQPVQNGLAENIGVTTDLHSNLDIQRPLEFTWQKVLTKFLVLEFALVPIAIFLIDLFDLPNSGSLAGQLLGEDSWVASTVYGMLSTVPLLALFVLSEVCGPYWKPFRNLRELVMTKLMPIMRGIPIWGLLLISVGAGFGEEWLFRGFLQQLVKSWLGTDVESWPAVFIVALLFGACHALSKAYFVVTFVIGLYFGYLVELTGSVLPAAFSHAGYDFVALVYLTILDKKLRRQEEVAEVVGDVESGTQETASVG
;
A
#
# COMPACT_ATOMS: atom_id res chain seq x y z
N MET A 1 -51.27 32.40 -6.89
CA MET A 1 -51.93 33.37 -7.76
C MET A 1 -51.05 33.54 -8.99
N GLU A 2 -51.12 32.67 -10.00
CA GLU A 2 -52.29 32.19 -10.79
C GLU A 2 -52.82 33.32 -11.71
N GLU A 3 -53.19 33.10 -12.98
CA GLU A 3 -53.38 31.84 -13.72
C GLU A 3 -53.37 32.04 -15.26
N LYS A 4 -53.48 30.93 -16.03
CA LYS A 4 -53.99 30.81 -17.43
C LYS A 4 -53.10 31.37 -18.58
N VAL A 5 -52.95 30.73 -19.76
CA VAL A 5 -53.90 30.13 -20.76
C VAL A 5 -54.64 31.26 -21.54
N GLU A 6 -54.90 31.26 -22.85
CA GLU A 6 -55.15 30.26 -23.93
C GLU A 6 -54.36 30.66 -25.22
N ASN A 7 -54.28 29.99 -26.39
CA ASN A 7 -54.77 28.73 -27.01
C ASN A 7 -53.67 28.29 -28.05
N GLN A 8 -53.50 27.08 -28.63
CA GLN A 8 -54.32 26.15 -29.45
C GLN A 8 -54.89 26.73 -30.78
N GLY A 9 -54.55 26.09 -31.92
CA GLY A 9 -54.99 26.44 -33.28
C GLY A 9 -54.24 25.63 -34.35
N ASP A 10 -54.94 25.16 -35.39
CA ASP A 10 -54.47 24.05 -36.24
C ASP A 10 -53.79 24.45 -37.57
N SER A 11 -53.24 23.43 -38.26
CA SER A 11 -52.62 23.47 -39.61
C SER A 11 -53.71 23.59 -40.73
N PRO A 12 -53.45 23.45 -42.06
CA PRO A 12 -52.21 23.17 -42.83
C PRO A 12 -52.07 23.98 -44.17
N VAL A 13 -51.30 23.44 -45.14
CA VAL A 13 -51.43 23.56 -46.64
C VAL A 13 -50.33 24.32 -47.46
N VAL A 14 -49.29 23.56 -47.85
CA VAL A 14 -48.83 23.29 -49.25
C VAL A 14 -48.02 24.32 -50.10
N SER A 15 -46.90 23.79 -50.64
CA SER A 15 -46.24 24.03 -51.96
C SER A 15 -45.07 25.01 -52.17
N ALA A 16 -44.10 24.48 -52.95
CA ALA A 16 -43.07 25.13 -53.79
C ALA A 16 -41.94 25.92 -53.05
N GLU A 17 -40.67 25.89 -53.47
CA GLU A 17 -40.08 25.54 -54.78
C GLU A 17 -38.83 24.62 -54.69
N GLN A 18 -38.46 23.98 -55.81
CA GLN A 18 -37.11 23.50 -56.15
C GLN A 18 -36.81 23.85 -57.62
N PRO A 19 -35.58 24.25 -57.96
CA PRO A 19 -34.58 23.30 -58.52
C PRO A 19 -33.16 23.58 -57.93
N VAL A 20 -32.04 22.94 -58.29
CA VAL A 20 -31.60 22.20 -59.49
C VAL A 20 -30.79 20.96 -59.10
N GLN A 21 -30.79 19.91 -59.93
CA GLN A 21 -30.04 18.67 -59.74
C GLN A 21 -28.56 18.79 -60.17
N ASN A 22 -27.66 18.17 -59.39
CA ASN A 22 -26.54 17.34 -59.88
C ASN A 22 -25.90 16.63 -58.67
N GLY A 23 -25.61 15.32 -58.70
CA GLY A 23 -25.88 14.38 -59.79
C GLY A 23 -25.03 13.12 -59.75
N LEU A 24 -25.10 12.32 -58.67
CA LEU A 24 -24.64 10.92 -58.64
C LEU A 24 -25.25 10.19 -57.41
N ALA A 25 -25.77 8.98 -57.63
CA ALA A 25 -26.11 8.01 -56.58
C ALA A 25 -24.80 7.38 -56.02
N GLU A 26 -24.76 6.63 -54.91
CA GLU A 26 -25.66 5.57 -54.41
C GLU A 26 -25.52 5.49 -52.86
N ASN A 27 -26.59 5.51 -52.05
CA ASN A 27 -27.40 4.35 -51.61
C ASN A 27 -26.55 3.16 -51.07
N ILE A 28 -26.74 2.58 -49.87
CA ILE A 28 -27.75 2.66 -48.77
C ILE A 28 -27.02 2.38 -47.43
N GLY A 29 -27.44 2.94 -46.29
CA GLY A 29 -26.73 2.66 -45.02
C GLY A 29 -27.28 3.18 -43.68
N VAL A 30 -28.61 3.19 -43.46
CA VAL A 30 -29.31 3.28 -42.16
C VAL A 30 -28.55 3.98 -41.00
N THR A 31 -28.62 5.31 -40.92
CA THR A 31 -28.25 6.03 -39.68
C THR A 31 -29.45 6.04 -38.73
N THR A 32 -29.45 5.17 -37.72
CA THR A 32 -30.46 5.15 -36.66
C THR A 32 -29.79 5.02 -35.29
N ASP A 33 -30.26 5.87 -34.38
CA ASP A 33 -29.76 6.14 -33.03
C ASP A 33 -29.07 4.99 -32.28
N LEU A 34 -27.76 5.16 -32.03
CA LEU A 34 -27.02 4.37 -31.03
C LEU A 34 -26.10 5.23 -30.13
N HIS A 35 -26.45 6.51 -29.94
CA HIS A 35 -25.67 7.45 -29.11
C HIS A 35 -26.09 7.47 -27.63
N SER A 36 -26.59 6.35 -27.11
CA SER A 36 -26.82 6.12 -25.67
C SER A 36 -26.44 4.68 -25.30
N ASN A 37 -25.99 4.46 -24.06
CA ASN A 37 -25.57 3.16 -23.52
C ASN A 37 -24.25 2.56 -24.08
N LEU A 38 -23.24 3.40 -24.32
CA LEU A 38 -21.83 2.98 -24.24
C LEU A 38 -21.04 3.79 -23.19
N ASP A 39 -21.67 4.10 -22.06
CA ASP A 39 -20.93 4.20 -20.79
C ASP A 39 -20.57 2.78 -20.34
N ILE A 40 -19.66 2.16 -21.10
CA ILE A 40 -19.05 0.88 -20.76
C ILE A 40 -18.41 1.09 -19.39
N GLN A 41 -18.86 0.32 -18.39
CA GLN A 41 -18.34 0.40 -17.03
C GLN A 41 -16.82 0.36 -17.06
N ARG A 42 -16.19 1.53 -16.92
CA ARG A 42 -14.73 1.60 -16.86
C ARG A 42 -14.33 0.79 -15.62
N PRO A 43 -13.57 -0.32 -15.76
CA PRO A 43 -13.05 -1.00 -14.58
C PRO A 43 -12.31 0.05 -13.75
N LEU A 44 -12.39 -0.05 -12.44
CA LEU A 44 -12.09 1.05 -11.54
C LEU A 44 -10.57 1.35 -11.54
N GLU A 45 -10.13 2.11 -12.54
CA GLU A 45 -8.74 2.32 -12.97
C GLU A 45 -7.85 2.62 -11.77
N PHE A 46 -7.18 1.58 -11.27
CA PHE A 46 -6.46 1.61 -10.00
C PHE A 46 -5.05 2.14 -10.23
N THR A 47 -5.00 3.35 -10.77
CA THR A 47 -3.78 4.08 -11.12
C THR A 47 -2.90 4.19 -9.87
N TRP A 48 -1.62 3.82 -10.00
CA TRP A 48 -0.68 3.67 -8.89
C TRP A 48 -0.61 4.92 -7.98
N GLN A 49 -0.89 6.11 -8.51
CA GLN A 49 -1.01 7.35 -7.74
C GLN A 49 -2.10 7.26 -6.66
N LYS A 50 -3.29 6.71 -6.98
CA LYS A 50 -4.41 6.55 -6.02
C LYS A 50 -4.04 5.58 -4.89
N VAL A 51 -3.20 4.59 -5.21
CA VAL A 51 -2.69 3.62 -4.24
C VAL A 51 -1.68 4.29 -3.31
N LEU A 52 -0.68 4.94 -3.89
CA LEU A 52 0.34 5.70 -3.19
C LEU A 52 -0.29 6.76 -2.28
N THR A 53 -1.21 7.59 -2.78
CA THR A 53 -1.92 8.59 -1.97
C THR A 53 -2.68 7.96 -0.80
N LYS A 54 -3.30 6.78 -0.94
CA LYS A 54 -3.97 6.10 0.18
C LYS A 54 -2.99 5.66 1.26
N PHE A 55 -1.88 5.03 0.90
CA PHE A 55 -0.83 4.67 1.88
C PHE A 55 -0.24 5.92 2.52
N LEU A 56 0.19 6.92 1.75
CA LEU A 56 0.77 8.14 2.31
C LEU A 56 -0.19 8.90 3.24
N VAL A 57 -1.49 8.95 2.93
CA VAL A 57 -2.49 9.55 3.84
C VAL A 57 -2.72 8.71 5.08
N LEU A 58 -2.67 7.37 4.98
CA LEU A 58 -2.79 6.48 6.14
C LEU A 58 -1.58 6.62 7.07
N GLU A 59 -0.37 6.34 6.57
CA GLU A 59 0.83 6.23 7.42
C GLU A 59 1.24 7.59 8.00
N PHE A 60 1.26 8.66 7.20
CA PHE A 60 1.62 9.99 7.72
C PHE A 60 0.53 10.62 8.60
N ALA A 61 -0.70 10.09 8.62
CA ALA A 61 -1.70 10.49 9.61
C ALA A 61 -1.46 9.85 10.99
N LEU A 62 -0.75 8.71 11.08
CA LEU A 62 -0.43 8.08 12.36
C LEU A 62 0.45 8.98 13.24
N VAL A 63 1.35 9.77 12.64
CA VAL A 63 2.23 10.72 13.36
C VAL A 63 1.45 11.79 14.13
N PRO A 64 0.61 12.65 13.52
CA PRO A 64 -0.18 13.64 14.25
C PRO A 64 -1.24 13.01 15.15
N ILE A 65 -1.77 11.82 14.82
CA ILE A 65 -2.66 11.06 15.72
C ILE A 65 -1.91 10.65 16.99
N ALA A 66 -0.71 10.08 16.87
CA ALA A 66 0.11 9.70 18.02
C ALA A 66 0.49 10.93 18.88
N ILE A 67 0.88 12.04 18.25
CA ILE A 67 1.19 13.30 18.97
C ILE A 67 -0.03 13.81 19.74
N PHE A 68 -1.21 13.84 19.12
CA PHE A 68 -2.46 14.23 19.79
C PHE A 68 -2.82 13.28 20.94
N LEU A 69 -2.60 11.97 20.79
CA LEU A 69 -2.85 10.99 21.84
C LEU A 69 -1.83 11.08 23.00
N ILE A 70 -0.58 11.44 22.72
CA ILE A 70 0.46 11.68 23.73
C ILE A 70 0.12 12.90 24.61
N ASP A 71 -0.38 13.98 24.00
CA ASP A 71 -0.90 15.18 24.67
C ASP A 71 -2.17 14.87 25.48
N LEU A 72 -3.15 14.20 24.86
CA LEU A 72 -4.44 13.84 25.48
C LEU A 72 -4.31 12.94 26.73
N PHE A 73 -3.25 12.13 26.82
CA PHE A 73 -2.99 11.22 27.94
C PHE A 73 -1.89 11.73 28.89
N ASP A 74 -1.39 12.97 28.70
CA ASP A 74 -0.28 13.60 29.43
C ASP A 74 0.91 12.67 29.70
N LEU A 75 1.38 12.00 28.64
CA LEU A 75 2.46 11.03 28.75
C LEU A 75 3.83 11.72 28.92
N PRO A 76 4.83 11.06 29.55
CA PRO A 76 6.14 11.66 29.79
C PRO A 76 6.76 12.30 28.53
N ASN A 77 7.20 13.55 28.68
CA ASN A 77 7.69 14.46 27.63
C ASN A 77 6.61 15.06 26.69
N SER A 78 5.31 14.99 27.04
CA SER A 78 4.19 15.68 26.37
C SER A 78 4.53 17.12 25.97
N GLY A 79 5.04 17.92 26.91
CA GLY A 79 5.43 19.31 26.71
C GLY A 79 6.63 19.57 25.78
N SER A 80 7.33 18.55 25.26
CA SER A 80 8.36 18.73 24.23
C SER A 80 8.43 17.57 23.24
N LEU A 81 7.77 17.76 22.09
CA LEU A 81 7.84 16.84 20.94
C LEU A 81 9.28 16.44 20.57
N ALA A 82 10.23 17.39 20.69
CA ALA A 82 11.65 17.16 20.40
C ALA A 82 12.35 16.23 21.41
N GLY A 83 12.03 16.29 22.70
CA GLY A 83 12.66 15.44 23.72
C GLY A 83 12.25 13.97 23.61
N GLN A 84 10.98 13.74 23.23
CA GLN A 84 10.44 12.41 22.93
C GLN A 84 10.94 11.84 21.59
N LEU A 85 11.29 12.73 20.65
CA LEU A 85 11.89 12.42 19.35
C LEU A 85 13.35 11.95 19.46
N LEU A 86 14.18 12.73 20.15
CA LEU A 86 15.65 12.66 20.01
C LEU A 86 16.34 11.85 21.09
N GLY A 87 15.76 11.75 22.29
CA GLY A 87 16.54 11.40 23.48
C GLY A 87 17.62 12.46 23.71
N GLU A 88 18.81 12.03 24.16
CA GLU A 88 19.99 12.89 24.26
C GLU A 88 20.84 12.92 22.96
N ASP A 89 20.48 12.08 21.98
CA ASP A 89 21.28 11.82 20.78
C ASP A 89 21.01 12.81 19.63
N SER A 90 22.02 13.00 18.77
CA SER A 90 21.85 13.82 17.57
C SER A 90 21.09 13.07 16.47
N TRP A 91 20.29 13.77 15.66
CA TRP A 91 19.61 13.21 14.46
C TRP A 91 20.53 12.33 13.59
N VAL A 92 21.79 12.72 13.43
CA VAL A 92 22.79 11.98 12.64
C VAL A 92 23.15 10.65 13.31
N ALA A 93 23.34 10.65 14.63
CA ALA A 93 23.55 9.43 15.41
C ALA A 93 22.31 8.52 15.33
N SER A 94 21.10 9.04 15.58
CA SER A 94 19.86 8.26 15.50
C SER A 94 19.64 7.64 14.12
N THR A 95 19.99 8.37 13.04
CA THR A 95 19.94 7.87 11.66
C THR A 95 20.94 6.74 11.44
N VAL A 96 22.21 6.91 11.85
CA VAL A 96 23.25 5.89 11.69
C VAL A 96 22.94 4.64 12.52
N TYR A 97 22.55 4.79 13.78
CA TYR A 97 22.12 3.67 14.63
C TYR A 97 20.88 2.96 14.07
N GLY A 98 19.90 3.69 13.54
CA GLY A 98 18.73 3.09 12.90
C GLY A 98 19.06 2.29 11.65
N MET A 99 19.89 2.84 10.73
CA MET A 99 20.32 2.15 9.51
C MET A 99 21.22 0.94 9.80
N LEU A 100 22.04 0.97 10.86
CA LEU A 100 22.77 -0.21 11.34
C LEU A 100 21.81 -1.24 11.97
N SER A 101 20.78 -0.78 12.68
CA SER A 101 19.71 -1.60 13.25
C SER A 101 18.78 -2.20 12.18
N THR A 102 18.91 -1.83 10.91
CA THR A 102 18.24 -2.52 9.79
C THR A 102 18.89 -3.88 9.50
N VAL A 103 20.17 -4.08 9.82
CA VAL A 103 20.94 -5.28 9.42
C VAL A 103 20.35 -6.59 9.98
N PRO A 104 19.93 -6.70 11.26
CA PRO A 104 19.28 -7.92 11.77
C PRO A 104 17.98 -8.26 11.04
N LEU A 105 17.22 -7.25 10.62
CA LEU A 105 15.96 -7.42 9.89
C LEU A 105 16.20 -7.89 8.45
N LEU A 106 17.21 -7.35 7.77
CA LEU A 106 17.63 -7.83 6.45
C LEU A 106 18.22 -9.24 6.52
N ALA A 107 18.92 -9.60 7.59
CA ALA A 107 19.36 -10.98 7.83
C ALA A 107 18.18 -11.93 8.02
N LEU A 108 17.14 -11.52 8.76
CA LEU A 108 15.89 -12.28 8.89
C LEU A 108 15.14 -12.41 7.56
N PHE A 109 15.09 -11.34 6.74
CA PHE A 109 14.50 -11.36 5.41
C PHE A 109 15.21 -12.34 4.47
N VAL A 110 16.54 -12.22 4.36
CA VAL A 110 17.37 -13.13 3.54
C VAL A 110 17.25 -14.58 4.03
N LEU A 111 17.22 -14.81 5.34
CA LEU A 111 16.96 -16.14 5.90
C LEU A 111 15.57 -16.65 5.50
N SER A 112 14.55 -15.78 5.47
CA SER A 112 13.20 -16.17 5.06
C SER A 112 13.08 -16.53 3.58
N GLU A 113 13.82 -15.84 2.69
CA GLU A 113 13.90 -16.15 1.26
C GLU A 113 14.72 -17.43 1.00
N VAL A 114 15.87 -17.61 1.67
CA VAL A 114 16.75 -18.79 1.49
C VAL A 114 16.13 -20.06 2.08
N CYS A 115 15.47 -19.98 3.25
CA CYS A 115 14.79 -21.13 3.85
C CYS A 115 13.35 -21.33 3.35
N GLY A 116 12.77 -20.34 2.66
CA GLY A 116 11.40 -20.35 2.14
C GLY A 116 11.01 -21.58 1.29
N PRO A 117 11.87 -22.06 0.36
CA PRO A 117 11.60 -23.29 -0.39
C PRO A 117 11.41 -24.52 0.51
N TYR A 118 12.14 -24.58 1.63
CA TYR A 118 12.21 -25.74 2.53
C TYR A 118 11.22 -25.66 3.70
N TRP A 119 10.86 -24.46 4.16
CA TRP A 119 10.05 -24.27 5.37
C TRP A 119 8.71 -23.58 5.09
N LYS A 120 7.62 -24.35 5.29
CA LYS A 120 6.24 -23.95 5.00
C LYS A 120 5.83 -22.56 5.55
N PRO A 121 6.17 -22.14 6.79
CA PRO A 121 5.75 -20.83 7.31
C PRO A 121 6.26 -19.65 6.46
N PHE A 122 7.52 -19.70 6.03
CA PHE A 122 8.12 -18.68 5.17
C PHE A 122 7.58 -18.74 3.74
N ARG A 123 7.33 -19.94 3.21
CA ARG A 123 6.66 -20.09 1.90
C ARG A 123 5.27 -19.44 1.91
N ASN A 124 4.44 -19.75 2.91
CA ASN A 124 3.10 -19.19 3.06
C ASN A 124 3.13 -17.66 3.24
N LEU A 125 4.12 -17.13 3.97
CA LEU A 125 4.33 -15.67 4.12
C LEU A 125 4.66 -15.01 2.77
N ARG A 126 5.56 -15.63 1.99
CA ARG A 126 5.96 -15.14 0.67
C ARG A 126 4.84 -15.25 -0.37
N GLU A 127 4.06 -16.34 -0.34
CA GLU A 127 2.84 -16.51 -1.14
C GLU A 127 1.78 -15.45 -0.78
N LEU A 128 1.57 -15.15 0.50
CA LEU A 128 0.69 -14.07 0.96
C LEU A 128 1.14 -12.71 0.42
N VAL A 129 2.43 -12.38 0.53
CA VAL A 129 3.00 -11.14 -0.02
C VAL A 129 2.80 -11.05 -1.53
N MET A 130 3.17 -12.09 -2.29
CA MET A 130 3.06 -12.10 -3.74
C MET A 130 1.62 -12.10 -4.27
N THR A 131 0.67 -12.68 -3.52
CA THR A 131 -0.75 -12.75 -3.95
C THR A 131 -1.63 -11.61 -3.43
N LYS A 132 -1.23 -10.90 -2.36
CA LYS A 132 -2.02 -9.80 -1.75
C LYS A 132 -1.35 -8.44 -1.84
N LEU A 133 -0.08 -8.33 -1.46
CA LEU A 133 0.62 -7.05 -1.42
C LEU A 133 1.13 -6.62 -2.79
N MET A 134 1.82 -7.52 -3.51
CA MET A 134 2.46 -7.14 -4.77
C MET A 134 1.50 -6.68 -5.87
N PRO A 135 0.29 -7.26 -6.06
CA PRO A 135 -0.68 -6.75 -7.03
C PRO A 135 -1.11 -5.30 -6.77
N ILE A 136 -1.11 -4.87 -5.50
CA ILE A 136 -1.43 -3.49 -5.08
C ILE A 136 -0.24 -2.56 -5.35
N MET A 137 0.99 -3.03 -5.14
CA MET A 137 2.22 -2.24 -5.32
C MET A 137 2.71 -2.13 -6.78
N ARG A 138 2.07 -2.82 -7.74
CA ARG A 138 2.42 -2.76 -9.16
C ARG A 138 2.27 -1.33 -9.72
N GLY A 139 3.23 -0.93 -10.52
CA GLY A 139 3.29 0.41 -11.14
C GLY A 139 3.83 1.53 -10.25
N ILE A 140 3.91 1.36 -8.93
CA ILE A 140 4.49 2.37 -8.04
C ILE A 140 6.00 2.53 -8.35
N PRO A 141 6.51 3.76 -8.55
CA PRO A 141 7.93 4.01 -8.79
C PRO A 141 8.75 3.85 -7.51
N ILE A 142 10.08 3.65 -7.63
CA ILE A 142 10.96 3.41 -6.48
C ILE A 142 10.90 4.54 -5.43
N TRP A 143 10.77 5.81 -5.85
CA TRP A 143 10.57 6.93 -4.92
C TRP A 143 9.22 6.85 -4.19
N GLY A 144 8.20 6.29 -4.81
CA GLY A 144 6.89 6.04 -4.16
C GLY A 144 6.99 4.95 -3.11
N LEU A 145 7.73 3.87 -3.38
CA LEU A 145 8.03 2.83 -2.39
C LEU A 145 8.83 3.40 -1.20
N LEU A 146 9.80 4.28 -1.46
CA LEU A 146 10.54 4.99 -0.40
C LEU A 146 9.61 5.84 0.48
N LEU A 147 8.68 6.59 -0.12
CA LEU A 147 7.72 7.39 0.65
C LEU A 147 6.74 6.52 1.46
N ILE A 148 6.32 5.36 0.95
CA ILE A 148 5.51 4.39 1.71
C ILE A 148 6.31 3.87 2.91
N SER A 149 7.57 3.46 2.70
CA SER A 149 8.42 2.89 3.75
C SER A 149 8.78 3.91 4.83
N VAL A 150 9.07 5.15 4.45
CA VAL A 150 9.26 6.28 5.39
C VAL A 150 7.95 6.62 6.10
N GLY A 151 6.81 6.53 5.40
CA GLY A 151 5.49 6.67 5.99
C GLY A 151 5.26 5.66 7.12
N ALA A 152 5.29 4.36 6.80
CA ALA A 152 5.06 3.28 7.77
C ALA A 152 6.09 3.34 8.91
N GLY A 153 7.38 3.46 8.58
CA GLY A 153 8.45 3.51 9.58
C GLY A 153 8.36 4.67 10.55
N PHE A 154 7.90 5.87 10.14
CA PHE A 154 7.70 6.97 11.08
C PHE A 154 6.31 6.95 11.72
N GLY A 155 5.26 6.60 10.98
CA GLY A 155 3.88 6.56 11.43
C GLY A 155 3.62 5.49 12.48
N GLU A 156 3.96 4.24 12.17
CA GLU A 156 3.74 3.11 13.09
C GLU A 156 4.63 3.23 14.32
N GLU A 157 5.91 3.59 14.18
CA GLU A 157 6.80 3.70 15.34
C GLU A 157 6.38 4.83 16.30
N TRP A 158 5.81 5.94 15.79
CA TRP A 158 5.17 6.94 16.66
C TRP A 158 3.97 6.37 17.41
N LEU A 159 3.05 5.70 16.73
CA LEU A 159 1.83 5.20 17.35
C LEU A 159 2.11 4.07 18.34
N PHE A 160 2.97 3.12 17.99
CA PHE A 160 3.28 1.98 18.83
C PHE A 160 4.33 2.29 19.91
N ARG A 161 5.45 2.93 19.59
CA ARG A 161 6.58 3.11 20.54
C ARG A 161 6.54 4.49 21.20
N GLY A 162 6.21 5.54 20.46
CA GLY A 162 6.02 6.89 21.00
C GLY A 162 4.80 6.98 21.94
N PHE A 163 3.64 6.49 21.48
CA PHE A 163 2.39 6.52 22.25
C PHE A 163 2.13 5.24 23.05
N LEU A 164 1.80 4.11 22.40
CA LEU A 164 1.28 2.92 23.11
C LEU A 164 2.26 2.33 24.14
N GLN A 165 3.57 2.28 23.86
CA GLN A 165 4.55 1.74 24.79
C GLN A 165 4.69 2.63 26.04
N GLN A 166 4.66 3.95 25.87
CA GLN A 166 4.71 4.91 26.97
C GLN A 166 3.39 4.93 27.78
N LEU A 167 2.24 4.71 27.12
CA LEU A 167 0.94 4.54 27.77
C LEU A 167 0.88 3.26 28.62
N VAL A 168 1.36 2.11 28.10
CA VAL A 168 1.40 0.87 28.87
C VAL A 168 2.41 0.98 30.03
N LYS A 169 3.53 1.70 29.86
CA LYS A 169 4.46 2.01 30.98
C LYS A 169 3.79 2.87 32.06
N SER A 170 3.00 3.89 31.70
CA SER A 170 2.31 4.71 32.71
C SER A 170 1.22 3.94 33.48
N TRP A 171 0.60 2.94 32.85
CA TRP A 171 -0.34 2.03 33.52
C TRP A 171 0.31 0.97 34.42
N LEU A 172 1.52 0.52 34.10
CA LEU A 172 2.27 -0.45 34.93
C LEU A 172 2.95 0.21 36.15
N GLY A 173 3.23 1.51 36.07
CA GLY A 173 3.88 2.28 37.13
C GLY A 173 5.41 2.30 37.01
N THR A 174 6.03 3.24 37.73
CA THR A 174 7.48 3.55 37.65
C THR A 174 8.40 2.44 38.16
N ASP A 175 7.86 1.53 38.98
CA ASP A 175 8.65 0.56 39.74
C ASP A 175 8.77 -0.79 38.99
N VAL A 176 8.19 -0.87 37.79
CA VAL A 176 8.20 -2.04 36.90
C VAL A 176 9.19 -1.80 35.77
N GLU A 177 10.06 -2.79 35.50
CA GLU A 177 10.97 -2.77 34.34
C GLU A 177 10.18 -2.58 33.03
N SER A 178 10.74 -1.90 32.01
CA SER A 178 10.00 -1.60 30.76
C SER A 178 9.56 -2.80 29.93
N TRP A 179 10.10 -4.01 30.16
CA TRP A 179 9.91 -5.15 29.26
C TRP A 179 8.47 -5.66 29.11
N PRO A 180 7.55 -5.61 30.11
CA PRO A 180 6.17 -6.04 29.90
C PRO A 180 5.44 -5.08 28.96
N ALA A 181 5.76 -3.78 28.96
CA ALA A 181 5.20 -2.84 28.01
C ALA A 181 5.71 -3.10 26.58
N VAL A 182 7.02 -3.33 26.41
CA VAL A 182 7.61 -3.78 25.14
C VAL A 182 6.91 -5.05 24.65
N PHE A 183 6.67 -6.03 25.52
CA PHE A 183 6.00 -7.29 25.18
C PHE A 183 4.52 -7.08 24.77
N ILE A 184 3.76 -6.30 25.54
CA ILE A 184 2.35 -6.02 25.27
C ILE A 184 2.18 -5.26 23.94
N VAL A 185 3.02 -4.24 23.70
CA VAL A 185 2.96 -3.45 22.47
C VAL A 185 3.44 -4.25 21.26
N ALA A 186 4.48 -5.08 21.41
CA ALA A 186 4.87 -6.03 20.38
C ALA A 186 3.73 -7.01 20.03
N LEU A 187 2.96 -7.47 21.02
CA LEU A 187 1.82 -8.36 20.83
C LEU A 187 0.67 -7.67 20.06
N LEU A 188 0.39 -6.41 20.36
CA LEU A 188 -0.57 -5.58 19.62
C LEU A 188 -0.10 -5.32 18.19
N PHE A 189 1.17 -4.95 17.99
CA PHE A 189 1.79 -4.74 16.68
C PHE A 189 1.73 -6.01 15.81
N GLY A 190 2.05 -7.18 16.40
CA GLY A 190 1.90 -8.48 15.76
C GLY A 190 0.44 -8.79 15.39
N ALA A 191 -0.52 -8.47 16.28
CA ALA A 191 -1.95 -8.68 16.05
C ALA A 191 -2.53 -7.84 14.91
N CYS A 192 -2.11 -6.57 14.76
CA CYS A 192 -2.45 -5.74 13.61
C CYS A 192 -2.00 -6.36 12.27
N HIS A 193 -0.91 -7.13 12.30
CA HIS A 193 -0.31 -7.80 11.15
C HIS A 193 -0.76 -9.27 10.98
N ALA A 194 -1.81 -9.72 11.66
CA ALA A 194 -2.18 -11.15 11.75
C ALA A 194 -2.83 -11.80 10.50
N LEU A 195 -2.49 -11.35 9.28
CA LEU A 195 -2.98 -11.96 8.01
C LEU A 195 -2.56 -13.43 7.86
N SER A 196 -1.50 -13.86 8.56
CA SER A 196 -1.20 -15.29 8.78
C SER A 196 -0.48 -15.49 10.11
N LYS A 197 -0.51 -16.72 10.64
CA LYS A 197 0.25 -17.09 11.85
C LYS A 197 1.75 -16.85 11.71
N ALA A 198 2.31 -17.05 10.52
CA ALA A 198 3.71 -16.78 10.24
C ALA A 198 4.01 -15.28 10.27
N TYR A 199 3.14 -14.45 9.66
CA TYR A 199 3.31 -13.00 9.65
C TYR A 199 3.22 -12.43 11.07
N PHE A 200 2.18 -12.81 11.84
CA PHE A 200 2.00 -12.47 13.26
C PHE A 200 3.25 -12.76 14.10
N VAL A 201 3.87 -13.95 13.97
CA VAL A 201 5.08 -14.29 14.75
C VAL A 201 6.28 -13.45 14.33
N VAL A 202 6.46 -13.21 13.03
CA VAL A 202 7.55 -12.37 12.52
C VAL A 202 7.39 -10.92 12.99
N THR A 203 6.22 -10.32 12.81
CA THR A 203 5.96 -8.94 13.24
C THR A 203 5.90 -8.80 14.75
N PHE A 204 5.52 -9.81 15.52
CA PHE A 204 5.70 -9.83 16.98
C PHE A 204 7.19 -9.76 17.37
N VAL A 205 8.07 -10.52 16.71
CA VAL A 205 9.53 -10.49 17.00
C VAL A 205 10.17 -9.18 16.58
N ILE A 206 9.79 -8.63 15.42
CA ILE A 206 10.17 -7.25 15.00
C ILE A 206 9.59 -6.22 16.00
N GLY A 207 8.38 -6.48 16.48
CA GLY A 207 7.68 -5.77 17.54
C GLY A 207 8.55 -5.57 18.78
N LEU A 208 9.03 -6.68 19.33
CA LEU A 208 9.95 -6.74 20.48
C LEU A 208 11.28 -6.04 20.17
N TYR A 209 11.84 -6.25 18.97
CA TYR A 209 13.12 -5.66 18.58
C TYR A 209 13.08 -4.13 18.57
N PHE A 210 12.06 -3.52 17.94
CA PHE A 210 11.90 -2.07 17.95
C PHE A 210 11.55 -1.54 19.34
N GLY A 211 10.68 -2.19 20.10
CA GLY A 211 10.35 -1.77 21.45
C GLY A 211 11.59 -1.76 22.37
N TYR A 212 12.44 -2.79 22.26
CA TYR A 212 13.74 -2.84 22.95
C TYR A 212 14.72 -1.76 22.46
N LEU A 213 14.79 -1.49 21.15
CA LEU A 213 15.65 -0.47 20.58
C LEU A 213 15.30 0.94 21.09
N VAL A 214 14.01 1.22 21.31
CA VAL A 214 13.54 2.49 21.91
C VAL A 214 13.89 2.57 23.41
N GLU A 215 13.76 1.49 24.19
CA GLU A 215 14.23 1.48 25.59
C GLU A 215 15.77 1.58 25.71
N LEU A 216 16.52 1.06 24.72
CA LEU A 216 17.98 1.11 24.68
C LEU A 216 18.54 2.50 24.32
N THR A 217 17.79 3.28 23.52
CA THR A 217 18.26 4.57 22.95
C THR A 217 17.51 5.79 23.48
N GLY A 218 16.38 5.60 24.18
CA GLY A 218 15.50 6.68 24.62
C GLY A 218 14.80 7.44 23.48
N SER A 219 14.90 6.97 22.24
CA SER A 219 14.42 7.64 21.03
C SER A 219 13.63 6.68 20.13
N VAL A 220 12.57 7.19 19.50
CA VAL A 220 11.80 6.46 18.48
C VAL A 220 12.53 6.43 17.13
N LEU A 221 13.44 7.38 16.86
CA LEU A 221 14.07 7.53 15.55
C LEU A 221 14.90 6.31 15.08
N PRO A 222 15.72 5.64 15.92
CA PRO A 222 16.45 4.44 15.47
C PRO A 222 15.52 3.30 15.04
N ALA A 223 14.36 3.13 15.70
CA ALA A 223 13.33 2.20 15.26
C ALA A 223 12.70 2.66 13.93
N ALA A 224 12.32 3.93 13.82
CA ALA A 224 11.69 4.47 12.61
C ALA A 224 12.57 4.37 11.36
N PHE A 225 13.86 4.72 11.48
CA PHE A 225 14.84 4.54 10.40
C PHE A 225 15.10 3.06 10.10
N SER A 226 15.13 2.18 11.10
CA SER A 226 15.32 0.74 10.88
C SER A 226 14.15 0.12 10.13
N HIS A 227 12.91 0.43 10.54
CA HIS A 227 11.66 0.01 9.91
C HIS A 227 11.60 0.52 8.46
N ALA A 228 11.76 1.83 8.23
CA ALA A 228 11.74 2.41 6.89
C ALA A 228 12.84 1.86 5.97
N GLY A 229 14.04 1.60 6.50
CA GLY A 229 15.14 1.00 5.76
C GLY A 229 14.87 -0.45 5.37
N TYR A 230 14.28 -1.24 6.27
CA TYR A 230 13.89 -2.63 6.03
C TYR A 230 12.80 -2.72 4.95
N ASP A 231 11.72 -1.96 5.13
CA ASP A 231 10.57 -1.96 4.21
C ASP A 231 10.97 -1.50 2.81
N PHE A 232 11.81 -0.47 2.69
CA PHE A 232 12.25 0.01 1.39
C PHE A 232 13.05 -1.05 0.63
N VAL A 233 13.98 -1.74 1.29
CA VAL A 233 14.76 -2.82 0.67
C VAL A 233 13.87 -4.02 0.31
N ALA A 234 12.96 -4.42 1.22
CA ALA A 234 12.04 -5.52 0.99
C ALA A 234 11.09 -5.23 -0.18
N LEU A 235 10.41 -4.07 -0.19
CA LEU A 235 9.49 -3.67 -1.26
C LEU A 235 10.21 -3.54 -2.60
N VAL A 236 11.40 -2.93 -2.66
CA VAL A 236 12.17 -2.84 -3.92
C VAL A 236 12.55 -4.22 -4.45
N TYR A 237 13.06 -5.11 -3.59
CA TYR A 237 13.39 -6.50 -3.96
C TYR A 237 12.15 -7.25 -4.48
N LEU A 238 11.04 -7.19 -3.75
CA LEU A 238 9.79 -7.87 -4.10
C LEU A 238 9.20 -7.30 -5.40
N THR A 239 9.26 -5.99 -5.64
CA THR A 239 8.81 -5.35 -6.90
C THR A 239 9.67 -5.76 -8.10
N ILE A 240 10.98 -5.94 -7.94
CA ILE A 240 11.86 -6.48 -8.99
C ILE A 240 11.50 -7.94 -9.28
N LEU A 241 11.17 -8.71 -8.25
CA LEU A 241 10.92 -10.15 -8.34
C LEU A 241 9.53 -10.47 -8.90
N ASP A 242 8.47 -9.72 -8.54
CA ASP A 242 7.16 -9.77 -9.19
C ASP A 242 7.27 -9.51 -10.70
N LYS A 243 7.99 -8.46 -11.11
CA LYS A 243 8.24 -8.14 -12.51
C LYS A 243 9.01 -9.26 -13.25
N LYS A 244 9.92 -9.95 -12.57
CA LYS A 244 10.65 -11.09 -13.14
C LYS A 244 9.74 -12.31 -13.33
N LEU A 245 8.99 -12.70 -12.29
CA LEU A 245 8.12 -13.87 -12.31
C LEU A 245 7.04 -13.72 -13.40
N ARG A 246 6.34 -12.58 -13.43
CA ARG A 246 5.35 -12.30 -14.46
C ARG A 246 5.90 -12.39 -15.89
N ARG A 247 7.13 -11.91 -16.13
CA ARG A 247 7.76 -12.03 -17.45
C ARG A 247 8.05 -13.48 -17.83
N GLN A 248 8.34 -14.34 -16.86
CA GLN A 248 8.54 -15.77 -17.10
C GLN A 248 7.20 -16.48 -17.38
N GLU A 249 6.11 -16.05 -16.73
CA GLU A 249 4.74 -16.49 -17.01
C GLU A 249 4.31 -16.06 -18.42
N GLU A 250 4.40 -14.76 -18.75
CA GLU A 250 4.11 -14.17 -20.07
C GLU A 250 4.87 -14.85 -21.22
N VAL A 251 6.13 -15.26 -20.99
CA VAL A 251 6.93 -15.99 -22.01
C VAL A 251 6.54 -17.47 -22.10
N ALA A 252 6.19 -18.12 -20.99
CA ALA A 252 5.78 -19.52 -20.99
C ALA A 252 4.42 -19.73 -21.68
N GLU A 253 3.49 -18.79 -21.48
CA GLU A 253 2.18 -18.74 -22.15
C GLU A 253 2.36 -18.65 -23.68
N VAL A 254 3.11 -17.65 -24.16
CA VAL A 254 3.40 -17.46 -25.60
C VAL A 254 4.12 -18.65 -26.24
N VAL A 255 5.00 -19.36 -25.51
CA VAL A 255 5.64 -20.58 -26.02
C VAL A 255 4.64 -21.74 -26.11
N GLY A 256 3.77 -21.92 -25.12
CA GLY A 256 2.73 -22.96 -25.12
C GLY A 256 1.70 -22.77 -26.25
N ASP A 257 1.32 -21.52 -26.53
CA ASP A 257 0.42 -21.18 -27.65
C ASP A 257 1.05 -21.52 -29.01
N VAL A 258 2.36 -21.25 -29.16
CA VAL A 258 3.10 -21.59 -30.40
C VAL A 258 3.26 -23.10 -30.57
N GLU A 259 3.60 -23.84 -29.51
CA GLU A 259 3.74 -25.30 -29.57
C GLU A 259 2.40 -26.01 -29.86
N SER A 260 1.30 -25.56 -29.23
CA SER A 260 -0.03 -26.14 -29.45
C SER A 260 -0.58 -25.84 -30.85
N GLY A 261 -0.52 -24.59 -31.33
CA GLY A 261 -0.92 -24.24 -32.69
C GLY A 261 -0.08 -24.96 -33.77
N THR A 262 1.20 -25.21 -33.51
CA THR A 262 2.05 -26.01 -34.42
C THR A 262 1.58 -27.46 -34.49
N GLN A 263 1.20 -28.08 -33.36
CA GLN A 263 0.66 -29.45 -33.36
C GLN A 263 -0.70 -29.55 -34.06
N GLU A 264 -1.58 -28.56 -33.92
CA GLU A 264 -2.87 -28.55 -34.60
C GLU A 264 -2.71 -28.48 -36.12
N THR A 265 -1.85 -27.59 -36.63
CA THR A 265 -1.56 -27.51 -38.10
C THR A 265 -0.90 -28.77 -38.66
N ALA A 266 -0.11 -29.49 -37.85
CA ALA A 266 0.52 -30.76 -38.25
C ALA A 266 -0.43 -31.97 -38.22
N SER A 267 -1.62 -31.84 -37.60
CA SER A 267 -2.62 -32.92 -37.45
C SER A 267 -3.68 -32.93 -38.57
N VAL A 268 -3.65 -31.95 -39.47
CA VAL A 268 -4.67 -31.72 -40.53
C VAL A 268 -4.09 -31.89 -41.95
N GLY A 269 -2.81 -32.29 -42.06
CA GLY A 269 -2.09 -32.52 -43.33
C GLY A 269 -1.97 -33.98 -43.74
#